data_AF-A0A830GMX2-F1
#
_entry.id   AF-A0A830GMX2-F1
#
_cell.length_a   1.000
_cell.length_b   1.000
_cell.length_c   1.000
_cell.angle_alpha   90.00
_cell.angle_beta   90.00
_cell.angle_gamma   90.00
#
_symmetry.space_group_name_H-M   'P 1'
#
loop_
_entity.id
_entity.type
_entity.pdbx_description
1 polymer ?
#
loop_
_entity_poly.entity_id
_entity_poly.type
_entity_poly.pdbx_seq_one_letter_code
_entity_poly.pdbx_strand_id
1 'polypeptide(L)'
;MSDADTLDDDLYRRTKQLLEPGEIQLNGAVVHTEYDGSDEIEMMQATIDVGDDIAEGYGMDPTDTFVYSGSDDPEFASNQHQGLTLDGEEFVWECQQLLRNGSFDLVFYYEASADHEAILAAIEDRGFAVTGVRGD
;
A
#
# COMPACT_ATOMS: atom_id res chain seq x y z
N MET A 1 -26.52 3.50 -5.25
CA MET A 1 -25.14 3.98 -5.29
C MET A 1 -24.99 4.88 -4.10
N SER A 2 -24.33 4.35 -3.08
CA SER A 2 -24.00 5.05 -1.84
C SER A 2 -22.83 5.99 -2.08
N ASP A 3 -22.63 6.97 -1.19
CA ASP A 3 -21.42 7.82 -1.24
C ASP A 3 -20.13 6.99 -1.08
N ALA A 4 -20.18 5.88 -0.32
CA ALA A 4 -19.07 4.93 -0.18
C ALA A 4 -18.68 4.29 -1.52
N ASP A 5 -19.63 3.73 -2.28
CA ASP A 5 -19.37 3.12 -3.59
C ASP A 5 -18.69 4.12 -4.56
N THR A 6 -19.07 5.39 -4.48
CA THR A 6 -18.53 6.43 -5.36
C THR A 6 -17.12 6.85 -4.95
N LEU A 7 -16.81 6.79 -3.65
CA LEU A 7 -15.48 7.10 -3.11
C LEU A 7 -14.47 6.02 -3.49
N ASP A 8 -14.88 4.75 -3.39
CA ASP A 8 -14.07 3.60 -3.79
C ASP A 8 -13.77 3.61 -5.28
N ASP A 9 -14.77 3.94 -6.11
CA ASP A 9 -14.59 4.10 -7.56
C ASP A 9 -13.58 5.21 -7.93
N ASP A 10 -13.54 6.32 -7.17
CA ASP A 10 -12.57 7.40 -7.39
C ASP A 10 -11.16 7.00 -6.92
N LEU A 11 -11.06 6.27 -5.80
CA LEU A 11 -9.79 5.78 -5.28
C LEU A 11 -9.19 4.73 -6.23
N TYR A 12 -9.99 3.73 -6.63
CA TYR A 12 -9.62 2.75 -7.64
C TYR A 12 -9.10 3.43 -8.92
N ARG A 13 -9.79 4.47 -9.41
CA ARG A 13 -9.40 5.17 -10.63
C ARG A 13 -8.10 5.94 -10.48
N ARG A 14 -7.88 6.61 -9.34
CA ARG A 14 -6.63 7.32 -9.07
C ARG A 14 -5.45 6.38 -8.89
N THR A 15 -5.64 5.30 -8.12
CA THR A 15 -4.66 4.23 -7.98
C THR A 15 -4.32 3.69 -9.37
N LYS A 16 -5.32 3.38 -10.20
CA LYS A 16 -5.10 2.92 -11.58
C LYS A 16 -4.39 3.92 -12.48
N GLN A 17 -4.57 5.23 -12.30
CA GLN A 17 -3.83 6.27 -13.04
C GLN A 17 -2.35 6.33 -12.63
N LEU A 18 -2.03 5.94 -11.39
CA LEU A 18 -0.65 5.85 -10.92
C LEU A 18 0.04 4.54 -11.37
N LEU A 19 -0.75 3.56 -11.85
CA LEU A 19 -0.27 2.35 -12.53
C LEU A 19 -0.02 2.56 -14.04
N GLU A 20 0.05 3.81 -14.52
CA GLU A 20 0.39 4.12 -15.92
C GLU A 20 1.73 3.48 -16.32
N PRO A 21 1.91 3.09 -17.60
CA PRO A 21 2.97 2.17 -18.01
C PRO A 21 4.38 2.74 -17.77
N GLY A 22 5.00 2.30 -16.67
CA GLY A 22 6.43 2.43 -16.38
C GLY A 22 7.23 1.23 -16.91
N GLU A 23 8.49 1.08 -16.49
CA GLU A 23 9.31 -0.10 -16.84
C GLU A 23 8.82 -1.39 -16.16
N ILE A 24 8.00 -1.26 -15.11
CA ILE A 24 7.51 -2.35 -14.27
C ILE A 24 5.98 -2.28 -14.21
N GLN A 25 5.30 -3.42 -14.37
CA GLN A 25 3.86 -3.52 -14.21
C GLN A 25 3.53 -3.66 -12.73
N LEU A 26 2.63 -2.81 -12.23
CA LEU A 26 2.28 -2.74 -10.82
C LEU A 26 0.82 -3.15 -10.61
N ASN A 27 0.54 -3.79 -9.47
CA ASN A 27 -0.79 -3.87 -8.88
C ASN A 27 -0.85 -2.92 -7.67
N GLY A 28 -2.04 -2.73 -7.11
CA GLY A 28 -2.23 -1.99 -5.89
C GLY A 28 -3.30 -2.58 -4.98
N ALA A 29 -3.23 -2.21 -3.71
CA ALA A 29 -4.21 -2.56 -2.70
C ALA A 29 -4.57 -1.30 -1.91
N VAL A 30 -5.86 -1.02 -1.81
CA VAL A 30 -6.38 0.10 -1.03
C VAL A 30 -6.91 -0.46 0.28
N VAL A 31 -6.20 -0.21 1.38
CA VAL A 31 -6.58 -0.65 2.71
C VAL A 31 -7.36 0.46 3.40
N HIS A 32 -8.63 0.19 3.67
CA HIS A 32 -9.53 1.15 4.29
C HIS A 32 -9.40 1.08 5.80
N THR A 33 -9.18 2.23 6.43
CA THR A 33 -9.02 2.31 7.89
C THR A 33 -9.89 3.41 8.49
N GLU A 34 -10.06 3.35 9.81
CA GLU A 34 -10.70 4.41 10.60
C GLU A 34 -9.68 5.28 11.35
N TYR A 35 -8.37 5.13 11.07
CA TYR A 35 -7.30 5.87 11.74
C TYR A 35 -7.38 7.36 11.46
N ASP A 36 -7.20 8.19 12.49
CA ASP A 36 -7.04 9.63 12.34
C ASP A 36 -5.58 10.06 12.58
N GLY A 37 -5.32 11.38 12.52
CA GLY A 37 -3.96 11.91 12.70
C GLY A 37 -3.34 11.70 14.09
N SER A 38 -4.11 11.21 15.08
CA SER A 38 -3.60 10.84 16.40
C SER A 38 -3.16 9.37 16.49
N ASP A 39 -3.56 8.53 15.52
CA ASP A 39 -3.26 7.10 15.43
C ASP A 39 -2.00 6.82 14.59
N GLU A 40 -1.01 7.72 14.64
CA GLU A 40 0.21 7.63 13.82
C GLU A 40 0.97 6.31 14.04
N ILE A 41 1.00 5.81 15.28
CA ILE A 41 1.69 4.57 15.63
C ILE A 41 0.96 3.37 15.03
N GLU A 42 -0.35 3.31 15.21
CA GLU A 42 -1.21 2.26 14.68
C GLU A 42 -1.19 2.24 13.15
N MET A 43 -1.23 3.42 12.51
CA MET A 43 -1.13 3.56 11.07
C MET A 43 0.23 3.11 10.53
N MET A 44 1.33 3.43 11.23
CA MET A 44 2.66 2.94 10.87
C MET A 44 2.74 1.41 11.02
N GLN A 45 2.19 0.85 12.09
CA GLN A 45 2.16 -0.62 12.28
C GLN A 45 1.34 -1.30 11.18
N ALA A 46 0.16 -0.78 10.85
CA ALA A 46 -0.63 -1.30 9.73
C ALA A 46 0.13 -1.19 8.39
N THR A 47 0.91 -0.11 8.21
CA THR A 47 1.76 0.05 7.03
C THR A 47 2.83 -1.04 6.94
N ILE A 48 3.49 -1.36 8.05
CA ILE A 48 4.49 -2.43 8.15
C ILE A 48 3.83 -3.80 7.93
N ASP A 49 2.75 -4.09 8.65
CA ASP A 49 2.04 -5.37 8.61
C ASP A 49 1.56 -5.73 7.18
N VAL A 50 0.98 -4.77 6.46
CA VAL A 50 0.55 -4.97 5.08
C VAL A 50 1.76 -5.08 4.14
N GLY A 51 2.83 -4.33 4.42
CA GLY A 51 4.09 -4.45 3.70
C GLY A 51 4.71 -5.85 3.81
N ASP A 52 4.65 -6.45 5.00
CA ASP A 52 5.10 -7.82 5.25
C ASP A 52 4.27 -8.82 4.43
N ASP A 53 2.94 -8.67 4.40
CA ASP A 53 2.06 -9.52 3.59
C ASP A 53 2.39 -9.43 2.08
N ILE A 54 2.77 -8.23 1.60
CA ILE A 54 3.20 -8.02 0.22
C ILE A 54 4.54 -8.72 -0.05
N ALA A 55 5.50 -8.63 0.88
CA ALA A 55 6.78 -9.31 0.77
C ALA A 55 6.60 -10.84 0.72
N GLU A 56 5.74 -11.41 1.58
CA GLU A 56 5.39 -12.83 1.54
C GLU A 56 4.71 -13.20 0.21
N GLY A 57 3.82 -12.35 -0.30
CA GLY A 57 3.19 -12.50 -1.61
C GLY A 57 4.18 -12.47 -2.78
N TYR A 58 5.36 -11.89 -2.59
CA TYR A 58 6.49 -11.95 -3.52
C TYR A 58 7.39 -13.18 -3.31
N GLY A 59 7.11 -14.00 -2.29
CA GLY A 59 7.93 -15.14 -1.89
C GLY A 59 9.21 -14.77 -1.14
N MET A 60 9.27 -13.55 -0.58
CA MET A 60 10.37 -13.07 0.27
C MET A 60 10.07 -13.32 1.75
N ASP A 61 11.11 -13.41 2.58
CA ASP A 61 10.96 -13.34 4.03
C ASP A 61 10.78 -11.85 4.41
N PRO A 62 9.71 -11.45 5.12
CA PRO A 62 9.52 -10.05 5.52
C PRO A 62 10.71 -9.46 6.29
N THR A 63 11.44 -10.30 7.02
CA THR A 63 12.64 -9.89 7.78
C THR A 63 13.84 -9.54 6.89
N ASP A 64 13.78 -9.86 5.59
CA ASP A 64 14.74 -9.43 4.58
C ASP A 64 14.40 -8.06 3.95
N THR A 65 13.41 -7.35 4.51
CA THR A 65 13.00 -6.01 4.05
C THR A 65 13.05 -4.96 5.17
N PHE A 66 13.05 -3.68 4.80
CA PHE A 66 12.91 -2.56 5.73
C PHE A 66 12.04 -1.45 5.15
N VAL A 67 11.47 -0.62 6.02
CA VAL A 67 10.67 0.54 5.63
C VAL A 67 11.53 1.80 5.55
N TYR A 68 11.53 2.43 4.38
CA TYR A 68 12.11 3.74 4.13
C TYR A 68 11.00 4.81 4.02
N SER A 69 11.09 5.89 4.81
CA SER A 69 10.07 6.94 4.87
C SER A 69 10.50 8.28 4.26
N GLY A 70 11.69 8.35 3.64
CA GLY A 70 12.12 9.52 2.86
C GLY A 70 12.08 10.88 3.56
N SER A 71 12.08 10.94 4.89
CA SER A 71 11.76 12.17 5.65
C SER A 71 12.75 13.33 5.45
N ASP A 72 13.94 13.02 4.93
CA ASP A 72 15.01 13.96 4.60
C ASP A 72 15.20 14.16 3.08
N ASP A 73 14.36 13.53 2.26
CA ASP A 73 14.41 13.60 0.80
C ASP A 73 13.28 14.51 0.27
N PRO A 74 13.60 15.62 -0.44
CA PRO A 74 12.58 16.51 -1.00
C PRO A 74 11.75 15.89 -2.13
N GLU A 75 12.16 14.74 -2.69
CA GLU A 75 11.38 13.99 -3.68
C GLU A 75 10.34 13.07 -3.03
N PHE A 76 10.41 12.85 -1.71
CA PHE A 76 9.44 12.06 -0.96
C PHE A 76 8.39 12.93 -0.27
N ALA A 77 7.13 12.51 -0.38
CA ALA A 77 6.07 13.09 0.42
C ALA A 77 6.11 12.55 1.86
N SER A 78 5.77 13.37 2.85
CA SER A 78 5.84 12.97 4.27
C SER A 78 4.89 11.84 4.67
N ASN A 79 3.92 11.54 3.82
CA ASN A 79 2.91 10.49 3.97
C ASN A 79 3.20 9.27 3.07
N GLN A 80 4.41 9.19 2.52
CA GLN A 80 4.87 8.12 1.63
C GLN A 80 5.89 7.25 2.35
N HIS A 81 5.77 5.94 2.16
CA HIS A 81 6.68 4.94 2.71
C HIS A 81 6.97 3.89 1.64
N GLN A 82 8.17 3.31 1.66
CA GLN A 82 8.56 2.23 0.75
C GLN A 82 9.13 1.05 1.52
N GLY A 83 8.78 -0.15 1.08
CA GLY A 83 9.45 -1.38 1.47
C GLY A 83 10.58 -1.67 0.49
N LEU A 84 11.80 -1.78 1.02
CA LEU A 84 13.00 -2.08 0.25
C LEU A 84 13.67 -3.35 0.79
N THR A 85 14.36 -4.09 -0.08
CA THR A 85 15.17 -5.24 0.36
C THR A 85 16.36 -4.77 1.20
N LEU A 86 16.73 -5.55 2.23
CA LEU A 86 17.94 -5.29 3.01
C LEU A 86 19.21 -5.47 2.17
N ASP A 87 19.19 -6.41 1.22
CA ASP A 87 20.27 -6.61 0.27
C ASP A 87 20.01 -5.76 -0.98
N GLY A 88 20.65 -4.60 -1.03
CA GLY A 88 20.68 -3.75 -2.24
C GLY A 88 19.57 -2.70 -2.35
N GLU A 89 18.68 -2.58 -1.36
CA GLU A 89 17.63 -1.56 -1.32
C GLU A 89 16.69 -1.60 -2.55
N GLU A 90 16.40 -2.80 -3.05
CA GLU A 90 15.54 -3.02 -4.21
C GLU A 90 14.06 -2.82 -3.81
N PHE A 91 13.27 -2.27 -4.74
CA PHE A 91 11.86 -1.96 -4.52
C PHE A 91 11.02 -3.23 -4.29
N VAL A 92 10.19 -3.22 -3.25
CA VAL A 92 9.19 -4.28 -2.99
C VAL A 92 7.77 -3.69 -3.07
N TRP A 93 7.54 -2.59 -2.36
CA TRP A 93 6.26 -1.90 -2.35
C TRP A 93 6.40 -0.42 -2.00
N GLU A 94 5.38 0.37 -2.35
CA GLU A 94 5.18 1.74 -1.89
C GLU A 94 3.81 1.87 -1.22
N CYS A 95 3.72 2.63 -0.14
CA CYS A 95 2.50 3.02 0.53
C CYS A 95 2.36 4.55 0.52
N GLN A 96 1.15 5.03 0.22
CA GLN A 96 0.74 6.41 0.42
C GLN A 96 -0.45 6.47 1.37
N GLN A 97 -0.31 7.23 2.46
CA GLN A 97 -1.36 7.42 3.46
C GLN A 97 -2.21 8.64 3.08
N LEU A 98 -3.50 8.43 2.76
CA LEU A 98 -4.38 9.46 2.23
C LEU A 98 -5.50 9.82 3.21
N LEU A 99 -5.44 11.03 3.79
CA LEU A 99 -6.50 11.53 4.66
C LEU A 99 -7.76 11.90 3.86
N ARG A 100 -8.88 11.25 4.16
CA ARG A 100 -10.18 11.48 3.54
C ARG A 100 -11.29 11.34 4.58
N ASN A 101 -12.26 12.26 4.56
CA ASN A 101 -13.41 12.21 5.47
C ASN A 101 -13.06 12.09 6.98
N GLY A 102 -11.83 12.45 7.37
CA GLY A 102 -11.35 12.36 8.76
C GLY A 102 -10.58 11.08 9.10
N SER A 103 -10.50 10.10 8.20
CA SER A 103 -9.69 8.88 8.37
C SER A 103 -8.68 8.68 7.23
N PHE A 104 -7.68 7.83 7.44
CA PHE A 104 -6.68 7.51 6.42
C PHE A 104 -7.04 6.23 5.65
N ASP A 105 -6.96 6.29 4.32
CA ASP A 105 -6.80 5.08 3.49
C ASP A 105 -5.31 4.85 3.24
N LEU A 106 -4.84 3.61 3.34
CA LEU A 106 -3.46 3.24 3.05
C LEU A 106 -3.42 2.62 1.65
N VAL A 107 -2.78 3.29 0.71
CA VAL A 107 -2.75 2.86 -0.70
C VAL A 107 -1.39 2.27 -1.01
N PHE A 108 -1.37 0.97 -1.28
CA PHE A 108 -0.18 0.23 -1.62
C PHE A 108 -0.05 0.02 -3.12
N TYR A 109 1.20 0.03 -3.59
CA TYR A 109 1.62 -0.33 -4.94
C TYR A 109 2.76 -1.34 -4.84
N TYR A 110 2.72 -2.38 -5.67
CA TYR A 110 3.74 -3.43 -5.70
C TYR A 110 3.76 -4.10 -7.06
N GLU A 111 4.82 -4.84 -7.38
CA GLU A 111 4.94 -5.49 -8.68
C GLU A 111 3.81 -6.48 -8.95
N ALA A 112 3.33 -6.49 -10.20
CA ALA A 112 2.23 -7.36 -10.63
C ALA A 112 2.61 -8.85 -10.69
N SER A 113 3.89 -9.17 -10.55
CA SER A 113 4.43 -10.53 -10.40
C SER A 113 4.12 -11.16 -9.05
N ALA A 114 3.84 -10.36 -8.02
CA ALA A 114 3.42 -10.84 -6.70
C ALA A 114 2.06 -11.55 -6.75
N ASP A 115 1.82 -12.48 -5.83
CA ASP A 115 0.51 -13.16 -5.71
C ASP A 115 -0.55 -12.21 -5.14
N HIS A 116 -1.14 -11.42 -6.04
CA HIS A 116 -2.12 -10.38 -5.71
C HIS A 116 -3.30 -10.90 -4.88
N GLU A 117 -3.82 -12.10 -5.19
CA GLU A 117 -5.00 -12.62 -4.48
C GLU A 117 -4.62 -13.10 -3.07
N ALA A 118 -3.44 -13.71 -2.91
CA ALA A 118 -2.94 -14.10 -1.60
C ALA A 118 -2.69 -12.88 -0.70
N ILE A 119 -2.15 -11.79 -1.27
CA ILE A 119 -1.93 -10.52 -0.56
C ILE A 119 -3.26 -9.95 -0.07
N LEU A 120 -4.27 -9.84 -0.93
CA LEU A 120 -5.58 -9.30 -0.53
C LEU A 120 -6.22 -10.15 0.58
N ALA A 121 -6.15 -11.48 0.46
CA ALA A 121 -6.68 -12.39 1.48
C ALA A 121 -5.96 -12.23 2.83
N ALA A 122 -4.64 -12.07 2.83
CA ALA A 122 -3.87 -11.84 4.06
C ALA A 122 -4.26 -10.53 4.75
N ILE A 123 -4.45 -9.45 3.97
CA ILE A 123 -4.91 -8.16 4.47
C ILE A 123 -6.32 -8.27 5.07
N GLU A 124 -7.24 -9.00 4.42
CA GLU A 124 -8.59 -9.26 4.95
C GLU A 124 -8.56 -10.09 6.23
N ASP A 125 -7.69 -11.09 6.33
CA ASP A 125 -7.54 -11.94 7.52
C ASP A 125 -7.04 -11.16 8.75
N ARG A 126 -6.33 -10.04 8.53
CA ARG A 126 -5.97 -9.08 9.59
C ARG A 126 -7.15 -8.21 10.05
N GLY A 127 -8.27 -8.26 9.34
CA GLY A 127 -9.50 -7.56 9.67
C GLY A 127 -9.67 -6.22 8.96
N PHE A 128 -8.82 -5.91 7.97
CA PHE A 128 -9.00 -4.71 7.16
C PHE A 128 -9.98 -4.96 6.02
N ALA A 129 -10.73 -3.92 5.65
CA ALA A 129 -11.40 -3.90 4.35
C ALA A 129 -10.39 -3.47 3.28
N VAL A 130 -10.31 -4.22 2.19
CA VAL A 130 -9.34 -3.95 1.12
C VAL A 130 -9.99 -3.96 -0.26
N THR A 131 -9.59 -3.01 -1.11
CA THR A 131 -9.95 -2.97 -2.52
C THR A 131 -8.72 -3.24 -3.38
N GLY A 132 -8.69 -4.37 -4.08
CA GLY A 132 -7.63 -4.71 -5.02
C GLY A 132 -7.72 -3.94 -6.34
N VAL A 133 -6.57 -3.48 -6.84
CA VAL A 133 -6.43 -2.76 -8.11
C VAL A 133 -5.39 -3.45 -8.97
N ARG A 134 -5.80 -4.04 -10.09
CA ARG A 134 -4.84 -4.61 -11.06
C ARG A 134 -4.38 -3.56 -12.07
N GLY A 135 -3.08 -3.50 -12.31
CA GLY A 135 -2.52 -2.75 -13.44
C GLY A 135 -2.69 -3.53 -14.74
N ASP A 136 -3.02 -2.84 -15.83
CA ASP A 136 -3.18 -3.43 -17.17
C ASP A 136 -1.90 -3.30 -18.00
#